data_AF-A0A5R2N3B9-F1
#
_entry.id   AF-A0A5R2N3B9-F1
#
_cell.length_a   1.000
_cell.length_b   1.000
_cell.length_c   1.000
_cell.angle_alpha   90.00
_cell.angle_beta   90.00
_cell.angle_gamma   90.00
#
_symmetry.space_group_name_H-M   'P 1'
#
loop_
_entity.id
_entity.type
_entity.pdbx_description
1 polymer ?
#
loop_
_entity_poly.entity_id
_entity_poly.type
_entity_poly.pdbx_seq_one_letter_code
_entity_poly.pdbx_strand_id
1 'polypeptide(L)'
;WALKKTNPERMETVLWTTAEVVRRVAVLCQPFIPGSAGKLLDLLAVPADRRAFAHVHADHALVSGTQLPAPEGVFPRYVEQTDANA
;
A
#
# COMPACT_ATOMS: atom_id res chain seq x y z
N TRP A 1 9.75 -13.62 -3.67
CA TRP A 1 9.35 -14.92 -3.09
C TRP A 1 10.53 -15.86 -2.81
N ALA A 2 11.58 -15.90 -3.63
CA ALA A 2 12.75 -16.76 -3.40
C ALA A 2 13.37 -16.61 -1.98
N LEU A 3 13.51 -15.36 -1.51
CA LEU A 3 14.04 -15.05 -0.18
C LEU A 3 13.26 -15.68 0.97
N LYS A 4 11.96 -15.97 0.81
CA LYS A 4 11.17 -16.65 1.84
C LYS A 4 11.76 -18.00 2.25
N LYS A 5 12.42 -18.68 1.31
CA LYS A 5 13.03 -20.00 1.52
C LYS A 5 14.51 -19.89 1.87
N THR A 6 15.21 -18.91 1.31
CA THR A 6 16.68 -18.84 1.36
C THR A 6 17.23 -17.85 2.39
N ASN A 7 16.50 -16.76 2.66
CA ASN A 7 16.91 -15.73 3.62
C ASN A 7 15.68 -14.92 4.11
N PRO A 8 14.94 -15.44 5.10
CA PRO A 8 13.73 -14.79 5.63
C PRO A 8 13.99 -13.41 6.23
N GLU A 9 15.10 -13.20 6.94
CA GLU A 9 15.47 -11.88 7.50
C GLU A 9 15.62 -10.82 6.40
N ARG A 10 16.25 -11.18 5.27
CA ARG A 10 16.33 -10.28 4.12
C ARG A 10 14.98 -10.04 3.46
N MET A 11 14.11 -11.06 3.43
CA MET A 11 12.73 -10.91 2.93
C MET A 11 11.97 -9.87 3.77
N GLU A 12 12.07 -9.92 5.10
CA GLU A 12 11.43 -8.96 5.99
C GLU A 12 11.87 -7.53 5.71
N THR A 13 13.18 -7.31 5.53
CA THR A 13 13.72 -5.99 5.14
C THR A 13 13.12 -5.49 3.82
N VAL A 14 13.02 -6.36 2.81
CA VAL A 14 12.44 -6.00 1.51
C VAL A 14 10.96 -5.65 1.66
N LEU A 15 10.18 -6.48 2.37
CA LEU A 15 8.75 -6.26 2.57
C LEU A 15 8.48 -4.96 3.34
N TRP A 16 9.22 -4.71 4.41
CA TRP A 16 9.07 -3.48 5.19
C TRP A 16 9.40 -2.25 4.34
N THR A 17 10.51 -2.28 3.60
CA THR A 17 10.91 -1.16 2.73
C THR A 17 9.86 -0.91 1.65
N THR A 18 9.37 -1.96 0.99
CA THR A 18 8.30 -1.84 -0.01
C THR A 18 7.04 -1.23 0.59
N ALA A 19 6.59 -1.72 1.76
CA ALA A 19 5.41 -1.20 2.43
C ALA A 19 5.57 0.30 2.81
N GLU A 20 6.72 0.69 3.34
CA GLU A 20 6.98 2.09 3.71
C GLU A 20 7.03 3.02 2.48
N VAL A 21 7.59 2.56 1.36
CA VAL A 21 7.55 3.32 0.10
C VAL A 21 6.11 3.47 -0.39
N VAL A 22 5.32 2.40 -0.37
CA VAL A 22 3.89 2.45 -0.75
C VAL A 22 3.12 3.42 0.15
N ARG A 23 3.38 3.42 1.47
CA ARG A 23 2.76 4.38 2.40
C ARG A 23 3.02 5.82 1.99
N ARG A 24 4.29 6.18 1.75
CA ARG A 24 4.69 7.55 1.36
C ARG A 24 4.04 7.97 0.04
N VAL A 25 4.09 7.10 -0.96
CA VAL A 25 3.47 7.36 -2.27
C VAL A 25 1.97 7.52 -2.13
N ALA A 26 1.30 6.64 -1.38
CA ALA A 26 -0.14 6.72 -1.17
C ALA A 26 -0.54 8.03 -0.48
N VAL A 27 0.21 8.50 0.53
CA VAL A 27 -0.02 9.82 1.17
C VAL A 27 0.07 10.95 0.14
N LEU A 28 1.09 10.93 -0.73
CA LEU A 28 1.29 11.95 -1.78
C LEU A 28 0.24 11.86 -2.90
N CYS A 29 -0.32 10.68 -3.15
CA CYS A 29 -1.32 10.44 -4.19
C CYS A 29 -2.75 10.82 -3.79
N GLN A 30 -3.02 11.09 -2.50
CA GLN A 30 -4.36 11.45 -2.01
C GLN A 30 -5.06 12.59 -2.80
N PRO A 31 -4.38 13.65 -3.28
CA PRO A 31 -5.03 14.71 -4.06
C PRO A 31 -5.49 14.26 -5.46
N PHE A 32 -4.93 13.18 -6.00
CA PHE A 32 -5.17 12.73 -7.38
C PHE A 32 -6.12 11.54 -7.44
N ILE A 33 -5.99 10.61 -6.48
CA ILE A 33 -6.77 9.37 -6.39
C ILE A 33 -7.23 9.12 -4.95
N PRO A 34 -8.02 10.05 -4.35
CA PRO A 34 -8.31 10.03 -2.91
C PRO A 34 -8.88 8.71 -2.40
N GLY A 35 -9.81 8.10 -3.14
CA GLY A 35 -10.38 6.80 -2.78
C GLY A 35 -9.36 5.67 -2.79
N SER A 36 -8.58 5.53 -3.87
CA SER A 36 -7.59 4.45 -4.01
C SER A 36 -6.39 4.63 -3.09
N ALA A 37 -5.91 5.87 -2.92
CA ALA A 37 -4.87 6.20 -1.94
C ALA A 37 -5.32 5.89 -0.51
N GLY A 38 -6.58 6.22 -0.17
CA GLY A 38 -7.18 5.86 1.10
C GLY A 38 -7.15 4.34 1.34
N LYS A 39 -7.61 3.55 0.37
CA LYS A 39 -7.59 2.08 0.43
C LYS A 39 -6.18 1.51 0.60
N LEU A 40 -5.18 2.04 -0.10
CA LEU A 40 -3.79 1.63 0.08
C LEU A 40 -3.29 1.91 1.51
N LEU A 41 -3.64 3.06 2.08
CA LEU A 41 -3.29 3.43 3.45
C LEU A 41 -4.05 2.59 4.49
N ASP A 42 -5.30 2.23 4.22
CA ASP A 42 -6.08 1.29 5.05
C ASP A 42 -5.41 -0.10 5.08
N LEU A 43 -4.98 -0.63 3.92
CA LEU A 43 -4.29 -1.92 3.81
C LEU A 43 -2.93 -1.93 4.52
N LEU A 44 -2.31 -0.77 4.72
CA LEU A 44 -1.09 -0.59 5.49
C LEU A 44 -1.36 -0.22 6.96
N ALA A 45 -2.61 -0.30 7.41
CA ALA A 45 -3.06 0.04 8.76
C ALA A 45 -2.67 1.46 9.21
N VAL A 46 -2.60 2.42 8.27
CA VAL A 46 -2.26 3.82 8.57
C VAL A 46 -3.53 4.56 8.99
N PRO A 47 -3.65 5.08 10.23
CA PRO A 47 -4.82 5.83 10.68
C PRO A 47 -5.13 7.07 9.84
N ALA A 48 -6.40 7.47 9.76
CA ALA A 48 -6.83 8.61 8.93
C ALA A 48 -6.19 9.94 9.34
N ASP A 49 -5.97 10.16 10.63
CA ASP A 49 -5.30 11.32 11.22
C ASP A 49 -3.79 11.36 10.92
N ARG A 50 -3.21 10.26 10.42
CA ARG A 50 -1.78 10.13 10.08
C ARG A 50 -1.50 10.17 8.57
N ARG A 51 -2.37 10.83 7.80
CA ARG A 51 -2.27 10.89 6.32
C ARG A 51 -1.94 12.28 5.77
N ALA A 52 -1.68 13.27 6.61
CA ALA A 52 -1.18 14.57 6.13
C ALA A 52 0.25 14.45 5.53
N PHE A 53 0.65 15.38 4.67
CA PHE A 53 1.99 15.38 4.06
C PHE A 53 3.15 15.42 5.09
N ALA A 54 2.94 16.01 6.27
CA ALA A 54 3.91 15.93 7.37
C ALA A 54 4.25 14.47 7.75
N HIS A 55 3.31 13.55 7.60
CA HIS A 55 3.50 12.13 7.91
C HIS A 55 4.32 11.37 6.85
N VAL A 56 4.75 12.00 5.75
CA VAL A 56 5.67 11.37 4.79
C VAL A 56 7.07 11.18 5.39
N HIS A 57 7.43 11.99 6.39
CA HIS A 57 8.73 11.94 7.05
C HIS A 57 9.00 10.59 7.73
N ALA A 58 10.29 10.28 7.94
CA ALA A 58 10.75 9.02 8.53
C ALA A 58 10.26 8.81 9.97
N ASP A 59 10.01 9.89 10.72
CA ASP A 59 9.50 9.84 12.10
C ASP A 59 8.10 9.22 12.19
N HIS A 60 7.40 9.09 11.06
CA HIS A 60 6.06 8.51 10.96
C HIS A 60 6.06 7.21 10.15
N ALA A 61 7.21 6.54 10.05
CA ALA A 61 7.34 5.28 9.34
C ALA A 61 6.48 4.17 9.96
N LEU A 62 6.22 3.13 9.16
CA LEU A 62 5.52 1.93 9.63
C LEU A 62 6.25 1.27 10.81
N VAL A 63 5.49 0.92 11.84
CA VAL A 63 6.00 0.19 13.01
C VAL A 63 5.97 -1.31 12.71
N SER A 64 7.13 -1.96 12.82
CA SER A 64 7.25 -3.42 12.64
C SER A 64 6.36 -4.18 13.63
N GLY A 65 5.76 -5.28 13.18
CA GLY A 65 4.83 -6.09 13.99
C GLY A 65 3.38 -5.60 14.00
N THR A 66 3.09 -4.45 13.39
CA THR A 66 1.70 -3.98 13.19
C THR A 66 0.91 -5.02 12.39
N GLN A 67 -0.23 -5.44 12.92
CA GLN A 67 -1.13 -6.36 12.23
C GLN A 67 -1.77 -5.65 11.03
N LEU A 68 -1.71 -6.28 9.86
CA LEU A 68 -2.32 -5.77 8.65
C LEU A 68 -3.67 -6.45 8.40
N PRO A 69 -4.66 -5.73 7.84
CA PRO A 69 -5.90 -6.34 7.40
C PRO A 69 -5.65 -7.34 6.26
N ALA A 70 -6.69 -8.13 5.93
CA ALA A 70 -6.62 -9.01 4.77
C ALA A 70 -6.38 -8.18 3.48
N PRO A 71 -5.53 -8.66 2.56
CA PRO A 71 -5.23 -7.93 1.34
C PRO A 71 -6.42 -7.90 0.38
N GLU A 72 -6.68 -6.73 -0.20
CA GLU A 72 -7.75 -6.52 -1.20
C GLU A 72 -7.21 -5.78 -2.43
N GLY A 73 -7.84 -6.01 -3.59
CA GLY A 73 -7.48 -5.34 -4.84
C GLY A 73 -7.93 -3.87 -4.85
N VAL A 74 -6.98 -2.93 -4.95
CA VAL A 74 -7.28 -1.49 -5.00
C VAL A 74 -7.67 -1.01 -6.40
N PHE A 75 -7.01 -1.53 -7.43
CA PHE A 75 -7.22 -1.15 -8.83
C PHE A 75 -7.67 -2.37 -9.65
N PRO A 76 -8.99 -2.60 -9.79
CA PRO A 76 -9.51 -3.63 -10.66
C PRO A 76 -9.05 -3.39 -12.11
N ARG A 77 -8.77 -4.48 -12.84
CA ARG A 77 -8.47 -4.39 -14.26
C ARG A 77 -9.72 -3.94 -15.01
N TYR A 78 -9.54 -3.07 -16.01
CA TYR A 78 -10.59 -2.76 -16.97
C TYR A 78 -11.03 -4.05 -17.69
N VAL A 79 -12.34 -4.21 -17.86
CA VAL A 79 -12.95 -5.30 -18.62
C VAL A 79 -13.61 -4.65 -19.83
N GLU A 80 -13.12 -4.99 -21.01
CA GLU A 80 -13.69 -4.53 -22.27
C GLU A 80 -15.13 -5.04 -22.39
N GLN A 81 -16.04 -4.14 -22.76
CA GLN A 81 -17.42 -4.53 -23.02
C GLN A 81 -17.45 -5.27 -24.35
N THR A 82 -17.99 -6.49 -24.36
CA THR A 82 -18.28 -7.18 -25.62
C THR A 82 -19.34 -6.37 -26.36
N ASP A 83 -19.01 -5.86 -27.54
CA ASP A 83 -19.96 -5.14 -28.39
C ASP A 83 -21.21 -6.00 -28.62
N ALA A 84 -22.35 -5.58 -28.09
CA ALA A 84 -23.62 -6.31 -28.21
C ALA A 84 -24.26 -6.20 -29.61
N ASN A 85 -23.59 -5.52 -30.55
CA ASN A 85 -24.08 -5.22 -31.90
C ASN A 85 -23.13 -5.70 -33.02
N ALA A 86 -22.20 -6.62 -32.74
CA ALA A 86 -21.37 -7.27 -33.78
C ALA A 86 -22.09 -8.44 -34.45
#